data_AF-A0AAE3DPS6-F1
#
_entry.id   AF-A0AAE3DPS6-F1
#
_cell.length_a   1.000
_cell.length_b   1.000
_cell.length_c   1.000
_cell.angle_alpha   90.00
_cell.angle_beta   90.00
_cell.angle_gamma   90.00
#
_symmetry.space_group_name_H-M   'P 1'
#
loop_
_entity.id
_entity.type
_entity.pdbx_description
1 polymer ?
#
loop_
_entity_poly.entity_id
_entity_poly.type
_entity_poly.pdbx_seq_one_letter_code
_entity_poly.pdbx_strand_id
1 'polypeptide(L)'
;MAELLILWGYIGIVNSCIGAGVLKGIGLLTGRKKIVYGLAGTELAGIVAITVYAQTVSIFGKVFMAAHLILLAAAAACAYWCRKELLVIWSRVKKICLSWEGVLYLIFAVMTAYFASRGLQHTDTGIYHAQAIRWYEEYGLVKGLGNLQQHFAYNSAYLAYAAAFSMKWLVGQSLHGTNGFLQAFLCIWALYGLKNFARHKSHLADGCRVGILLYAIVVSERIMSPATDFGTMYLVFFIVTLWTSIACEKEGKVGEKTDLYALLCVAVVCVTTFKLSAGMLVILALYPAVCLIRSKEWKKIGIYLLCGCVVLAPWLVRNVLISGWLIYPFAAIDLFSVDWKIPASYLQNDSDQIKVWGRCLYDVTKINDPVSAWFPVWWGEKDRYEMMLLIANMVAGISAVLSVVWKRIRKEKLCWDRVVVYAAVLGGIAGWFFLAPFIRYGLAFLLIFPLMAFGEWLRPMQMGPVRIASGFLCAAIFFSLSMYWDYYVLFDLVWGKQHLTDPAWVVQQDYDSVEVESFEMEGGLIVYYPAGGQENISYDAFPATAYRMMAERTKLRGSDIRDGFMPK
;
A
#
# COMPACT_ATOMS: atom_id res chain seq x y z
N MET A 1 -9.37 19.29 -8.85
CA MET A 1 -7.99 18.96 -9.28
C MET A 1 -6.96 19.88 -8.61
N ALA A 2 -7.12 21.21 -8.69
CA ALA A 2 -6.20 22.17 -8.06
C ALA A 2 -6.05 21.95 -6.55
N GLU A 3 -7.15 21.66 -5.85
CA GLU A 3 -7.16 21.32 -4.42
C GLU A 3 -6.28 20.11 -4.10
N LEU A 4 -6.32 19.06 -4.94
CA LEU A 4 -5.49 17.87 -4.76
C LEU A 4 -4.00 18.17 -4.93
N LEU A 5 -3.62 19.02 -5.89
CA LEU A 5 -2.22 19.42 -6.07
C LEU A 5 -1.68 20.18 -4.84
N ILE A 6 -2.51 21.04 -4.25
CA ILE A 6 -2.18 21.74 -3.00
C ILE A 6 -2.06 20.73 -1.85
N LEU A 7 -3.04 19.83 -1.71
CA LEU A 7 -3.04 18.77 -0.72
C LEU A 7 -1.78 17.88 -0.84
N TRP A 8 -1.36 17.52 -2.05
CA TRP A 8 -0.18 16.68 -2.27
C TRP A 8 1.13 17.39 -1.94
N GLY A 9 1.24 18.69 -2.28
CA GLY A 9 2.35 19.52 -1.82
C GLY A 9 2.41 19.58 -0.29
N TYR A 10 1.25 19.74 0.36
CA TYR A 10 1.13 19.72 1.81
C TYR A 10 1.53 18.37 2.42
N ILE A 11 0.98 17.25 1.92
CA ILE A 11 1.31 15.89 2.37
C ILE A 11 2.82 15.65 2.28
N GLY A 12 3.44 15.98 1.13
CA GLY A 12 4.88 15.82 0.96
C GLY A 12 5.70 16.64 1.96
N ILE A 13 5.32 17.89 2.23
CA ILE A 13 6.02 18.71 3.23
C ILE A 13 5.92 18.09 4.62
N VAL A 14 4.72 17.70 5.06
CA VAL A 14 4.50 17.13 6.40
C VAL A 14 5.22 15.77 6.54
N ASN A 15 5.09 14.89 5.56
CA ASN A 15 5.80 13.61 5.51
C ASN A 15 7.31 13.81 5.58
N SER A 16 7.87 14.68 4.73
CA SER A 16 9.31 14.96 4.73
C SER A 16 9.81 15.52 6.06
N CYS A 17 9.06 16.43 6.70
CA CYS A 17 9.44 17.00 8.00
C CYS A 17 9.44 15.94 9.11
N ILE A 18 8.34 15.21 9.27
CA ILE A 18 8.22 14.15 10.28
C ILE A 18 9.23 13.04 10.02
N GLY A 19 9.34 12.58 8.77
CA GLY A 19 10.25 11.52 8.38
C GLY A 19 11.71 11.88 8.60
N ALA A 20 12.12 13.13 8.32
CA ALA A 20 13.46 13.60 8.65
C ALA A 20 13.74 13.55 10.17
N GLY A 21 12.77 13.97 11.00
CA GLY A 21 12.86 13.90 12.46
C GLY A 21 13.03 12.47 12.97
N VAL A 22 12.19 11.55 12.49
CA VAL A 22 12.23 10.12 12.85
C VAL A 22 13.55 9.48 12.45
N LEU A 23 13.98 9.70 11.20
CA LEU A 23 15.23 9.14 10.69
C LEU A 23 16.45 9.70 11.42
N LYS A 24 16.44 10.99 11.78
CA LYS A 24 17.49 11.62 12.60
C LYS A 24 17.51 11.03 14.01
N GLY A 25 16.36 10.88 14.65
CA GLY A 25 16.22 10.27 15.98
C GLY A 25 16.75 8.83 16.01
N ILE A 26 16.29 7.98 15.08
CA ILE A 26 16.79 6.59 14.96
C ILE A 26 18.29 6.57 14.65
N GLY A 27 18.75 7.49 13.79
CA GLY A 27 20.17 7.67 13.48
C GLY A 27 21.00 7.93 14.75
N LEU A 28 20.55 8.84 15.61
CA LEU A 28 21.23 9.14 16.88
C LEU A 28 21.25 7.93 17.82
N LEU A 29 20.12 7.22 17.96
CA LEU A 29 20.02 6.03 18.81
C LEU A 29 20.94 4.90 18.35
N THR A 30 21.05 4.71 17.03
CA THR A 30 21.91 3.70 16.38
C THR A 30 23.38 4.14 16.27
N GLY A 31 23.75 5.31 16.81
CA GLY A 31 25.13 5.82 16.81
C GLY A 31 25.59 6.42 15.48
N ARG A 32 24.68 6.74 14.57
CA ARG A 32 24.96 7.31 13.25
C ARG A 32 24.98 8.84 13.33
N LYS A 33 26.17 9.43 13.14
CA LYS A 33 26.34 10.90 13.19
C LYS A 33 26.09 11.62 11.85
N LYS A 34 26.08 10.91 10.71
CA LYS A 34 25.92 11.51 9.37
C LYS A 34 25.23 10.55 8.39
N ILE A 35 23.90 10.53 8.39
CA ILE A 35 23.18 10.00 7.23
C ILE A 35 22.36 11.10 6.60
N VAL A 36 22.68 11.36 5.34
CA VAL A 36 21.87 12.18 4.47
C VAL A 36 20.81 11.27 3.88
N TYR A 37 19.60 11.34 4.41
CA TYR A 37 18.44 10.70 3.82
C TYR A 37 17.96 11.56 2.65
N GLY A 38 17.70 10.94 1.50
CA GLY A 38 17.09 11.62 0.36
C GLY A 38 15.58 11.76 0.55
N LEU A 39 14.95 12.54 -0.33
CA LEU A 39 13.50 12.79 -0.31
C LEU A 39 12.67 11.49 -0.20
N ALA A 40 12.99 10.47 -0.99
CA ALA A 40 12.30 9.18 -0.93
C ALA A 40 12.38 8.51 0.45
N GLY A 41 13.53 8.59 1.13
CA GLY A 41 13.68 8.03 2.46
C GLY A 41 12.86 8.80 3.50
N THR A 42 12.86 10.14 3.42
CA THR A 42 12.09 10.99 4.34
C THR A 42 10.60 10.85 4.10
N GLU A 43 10.13 10.76 2.86
CA GLU A 43 8.72 10.50 2.54
C GLU A 43 8.25 9.16 3.09
N LEU A 44 8.97 8.06 2.82
CA LEU A 44 8.59 6.74 3.34
C LEU A 44 8.55 6.71 4.86
N ALA A 45 9.54 7.31 5.54
CA ALA A 45 9.55 7.39 6.99
C ALA A 45 8.42 8.26 7.54
N GLY A 46 8.07 9.34 6.83
CA GLY A 46 6.91 10.20 7.13
C GLY A 46 5.60 9.42 7.06
N ILE A 47 5.37 8.71 5.96
CA ILE A 47 4.17 7.87 5.77
C ILE A 47 4.05 6.86 6.92
N VAL A 48 5.13 6.16 7.26
CA VAL A 48 5.13 5.17 8.36
C VAL A 48 4.80 5.86 9.70
N ALA A 49 5.50 6.93 10.04
CA ALA A 49 5.34 7.61 11.32
C ALA A 49 3.95 8.26 11.48
N ILE A 50 3.42 8.87 10.42
CA ILE A 50 2.09 9.49 10.44
C ILE A 50 1.00 8.43 10.49
N THR A 51 1.19 7.27 9.84
CA THR A 51 0.27 6.13 10.01
C THR A 51 0.23 5.69 11.48
N VAL A 52 1.39 5.50 12.12
CA VAL A 52 1.46 5.12 13.54
C VAL A 52 0.79 6.17 14.43
N TYR A 53 1.04 7.44 14.16
CA TYR A 53 0.41 8.55 14.85
C TYR A 53 -1.12 8.51 14.72
N ALA A 54 -1.65 8.43 13.49
CA ALA A 54 -3.08 8.43 13.23
C ALA A 54 -3.78 7.22 13.87
N GLN A 55 -3.17 6.04 13.80
CA GLN A 55 -3.68 4.85 14.50
C GLN A 55 -3.71 5.06 16.01
N THR A 56 -2.62 5.57 16.59
CA THR A 56 -2.52 5.78 18.04
C THR A 56 -3.56 6.79 18.51
N VAL A 57 -3.68 7.92 17.81
CA VAL A 57 -4.70 8.93 18.11
C VAL A 57 -6.11 8.33 18.01
N SER A 58 -6.38 7.53 16.97
CA SER A 58 -7.70 6.93 16.78
C SER A 58 -8.16 6.08 17.97
N ILE A 59 -7.24 5.49 18.75
CA ILE A 59 -7.60 4.69 19.94
C ILE A 59 -8.21 5.59 21.03
N PHE A 60 -7.77 6.84 21.13
CA PHE A 60 -8.16 7.76 22.21
C PHE A 60 -9.18 8.81 21.76
N GLY A 61 -9.32 9.05 20.46
CA GLY A 61 -10.30 9.98 19.93
C GLY A 61 -10.19 10.20 18.43
N LYS A 62 -10.92 11.18 17.93
CA LYS A 62 -11.04 11.46 16.51
C LYS A 62 -9.77 12.01 15.86
N VAL A 63 -9.47 11.52 14.66
CA VAL A 63 -8.43 12.02 13.75
C VAL A 63 -9.01 13.22 12.98
N PHE A 64 -9.16 14.34 13.68
CA PHE A 64 -9.77 15.57 13.16
C PHE A 64 -8.86 16.79 13.40
N MET A 65 -9.42 17.99 13.55
CA MET A 65 -8.68 19.24 13.74
C MET A 65 -7.58 19.18 14.82
N ALA A 66 -7.89 18.79 16.06
CA ALA A 66 -6.91 18.79 17.15
C ALA A 66 -5.73 17.84 16.88
N ALA A 67 -6.03 16.63 16.38
CA ALA A 67 -5.00 15.68 15.94
C ALA A 67 -4.15 16.26 14.81
N HIS A 68 -4.75 16.98 13.88
CA HIS A 68 -4.03 17.59 12.77
C HIS A 68 -3.10 18.73 13.23
N LEU A 69 -3.55 19.57 14.18
CA LEU A 69 -2.74 20.65 14.76
C LEU A 69 -1.54 20.12 15.55
N ILE A 70 -1.70 19.02 16.28
CA ILE A 70 -0.59 18.35 16.98
C ILE A 70 0.43 17.80 15.97
N LEU A 71 -0.04 17.18 14.88
CA LEU A 71 0.82 16.71 13.80
C LEU A 71 1.62 17.87 13.17
N LEU A 72 0.98 19.01 12.93
CA LEU A 72 1.62 20.21 12.41
C LEU A 72 2.68 20.78 13.37
N ALA A 73 2.39 20.83 14.67
CA ALA A 73 3.36 21.25 15.68
C ALA A 73 4.57 20.32 15.72
N ALA A 74 4.35 19.00 15.64
CA ALA A 74 5.42 18.01 15.56
C ALA A 74 6.24 18.16 14.26
N ALA A 75 5.58 18.39 13.12
CA ALA A 75 6.24 18.62 11.84
C ALA A 75 7.11 19.89 11.87
N ALA A 76 6.62 20.99 12.46
CA ALA A 76 7.38 22.21 12.65
C ALA A 76 8.60 22.02 13.56
N ALA A 77 8.45 21.28 14.66
CA ALA A 77 9.56 20.93 15.55
C ALA A 77 10.63 20.08 14.83
N CYS A 78 10.19 19.08 14.06
CA CYS A 78 11.09 18.25 13.25
C CYS A 78 11.77 19.08 12.16
N ALA A 79 11.04 20.01 11.53
CA ALA A 79 11.57 20.92 10.53
C ALA A 79 12.68 21.80 11.10
N TYR A 80 12.48 22.36 12.29
CA TYR A 80 13.50 23.15 12.99
C TYR A 80 14.72 22.32 13.37
N TRP A 81 14.51 21.11 13.92
CA TRP A 81 15.59 20.21 14.34
C TRP A 81 16.40 19.66 13.15
N CYS A 82 15.75 19.40 12.02
CA CYS A 82 16.33 18.84 10.80
C CYS A 82 16.54 19.87 9.69
N ARG A 83 16.54 21.17 10.03
CA ARG A 83 16.58 22.27 9.05
C ARG A 83 17.74 22.17 8.07
N LYS A 84 18.91 21.69 8.50
CA LYS A 84 20.09 21.58 7.61
C LYS A 84 19.85 20.51 6.54
N GLU A 85 19.36 19.34 6.96
CA GLU A 85 19.06 18.21 6.10
C GLU A 85 17.91 18.53 5.14
N LEU A 86 16.84 19.16 5.65
CA LEU A 86 15.69 19.59 4.86
C LEU A 86 16.03 20.69 3.86
N LEU A 87 16.90 21.65 4.22
CA LEU A 87 17.37 22.67 3.27
C LEU A 87 18.17 22.05 2.13
N VAL A 88 18.94 20.98 2.37
CA VAL A 88 19.62 20.24 1.30
C VAL A 88 18.61 19.58 0.37
N ILE A 89 17.58 18.93 0.92
CA ILE A 89 16.50 18.32 0.12
C ILE A 89 15.78 19.41 -0.69
N TRP A 90 15.35 20.48 -0.03
CA TRP A 90 14.68 21.63 -0.65
C TRP A 90 15.52 22.25 -1.77
N SER A 91 16.82 22.44 -1.56
CA SER A 91 17.70 23.00 -2.60
C SER A 91 17.74 22.14 -3.87
N ARG A 92 17.62 20.80 -3.74
CA ARG A 92 17.56 19.88 -4.88
C ARG A 92 16.18 19.91 -5.54
N VAL A 93 15.12 19.85 -4.75
CA VAL A 93 13.74 19.93 -5.24
C VAL A 93 13.51 21.25 -5.99
N LYS A 94 13.90 22.39 -5.40
CA LYS A 94 13.80 23.70 -6.03
C LYS A 94 14.53 23.75 -7.38
N LYS A 95 15.75 23.19 -7.48
CA LYS A 95 16.49 23.12 -8.75
C LYS A 95 15.75 22.31 -9.80
N ILE A 96 15.15 21.18 -9.41
CA ILE A 96 14.33 20.33 -10.31
C ILE A 96 13.08 21.09 -10.74
N CYS A 97 12.33 21.69 -9.81
CA CYS A 97 11.12 22.45 -10.12
C CYS A 97 11.37 23.62 -11.09
N LEU A 98 12.55 24.25 -11.01
CA LEU A 98 12.95 25.37 -11.89
C LEU A 98 13.65 24.92 -13.19
N SER A 99 13.64 23.62 -13.50
CA SER A 99 14.23 23.05 -14.70
C SER A 99 13.16 22.56 -15.67
N TRP A 100 13.54 22.26 -16.91
CA TRP A 100 12.64 21.62 -17.89
C TRP A 100 12.12 20.26 -17.40
N GLU A 101 12.90 19.55 -16.58
CA GLU A 101 12.50 18.28 -15.95
C GLU A 101 11.35 18.50 -14.97
N GLY A 102 11.35 19.65 -14.28
CA GLY A 102 10.26 20.05 -13.38
C GLY A 102 8.93 20.22 -14.12
N VAL A 103 8.96 20.74 -15.35
CA VAL A 103 7.77 20.83 -16.20
C VAL A 103 7.25 19.44 -16.57
N LEU A 104 8.15 18.51 -16.94
CA LEU A 104 7.77 17.13 -17.22
C LEU A 104 7.11 16.47 -16.00
N TYR A 105 7.72 16.60 -14.81
CA TYR A 105 7.17 16.02 -13.58
C TYR A 105 5.84 16.66 -13.16
N LEU A 106 5.68 17.97 -13.42
CA LEU A 106 4.41 18.65 -13.20
C LEU A 106 3.31 18.10 -14.11
N ILE A 107 3.61 17.78 -15.38
CA ILE A 107 2.63 17.15 -16.28
C ILE A 107 2.15 15.82 -15.71
N PHE A 108 3.04 14.96 -15.21
CA PHE A 108 2.65 13.70 -14.57
C PHE A 108 1.83 13.90 -13.29
N ALA A 109 2.18 14.90 -12.46
CA ALA A 109 1.38 15.26 -11.29
C ALA A 109 -0.02 15.74 -11.70
N VAL A 110 -0.12 16.60 -12.71
CA VAL A 110 -1.40 17.11 -13.24
C VAL A 110 -2.23 15.99 -13.86
N MET A 111 -1.63 15.07 -14.61
CA MET A 111 -2.31 13.88 -15.13
C MET A 111 -2.86 13.02 -14.00
N THR A 112 -2.05 12.75 -12.97
CA THR A 112 -2.52 11.97 -11.81
C THR A 112 -3.66 12.73 -11.10
N ALA A 113 -3.54 14.05 -10.94
CA ALA A 113 -4.57 14.87 -10.30
C ALA A 113 -5.84 14.93 -11.13
N TYR A 114 -5.73 14.86 -12.47
CA TYR A 114 -6.86 14.78 -13.37
C TYR A 114 -7.72 13.57 -13.01
N PHE A 115 -7.14 12.37 -13.02
CA PHE A 115 -7.86 11.15 -12.67
C PHE A 115 -8.29 11.12 -11.19
N ALA A 116 -7.44 11.55 -10.26
CA ALA A 116 -7.77 11.56 -8.83
C ALA A 116 -8.93 12.50 -8.48
N SER A 117 -9.21 13.51 -9.31
CA SER A 117 -10.27 14.48 -9.05
C SER A 117 -11.67 14.11 -9.54
N ARG A 118 -11.79 13.17 -10.49
CA ARG A 118 -13.05 12.82 -11.16
C ARG A 118 -13.16 11.34 -11.54
N GLY A 119 -12.35 10.51 -10.90
CA GLY A 119 -12.22 9.09 -11.23
C GLY A 119 -13.49 8.27 -10.99
N LEU A 120 -13.36 6.96 -11.14
CA LEU A 120 -14.35 6.00 -10.68
C LEU A 120 -14.09 5.60 -9.23
N GLN A 121 -15.16 5.49 -8.45
CA GLN A 121 -15.07 4.93 -7.11
C GLN A 121 -14.96 3.40 -7.19
N HIS A 122 -14.01 2.87 -6.41
CA HIS A 122 -13.80 1.45 -6.23
C HIS A 122 -14.96 0.89 -5.40
N THR A 123 -15.44 -0.31 -5.72
CA THR A 123 -16.57 -0.96 -5.02
C THR A 123 -16.43 -0.94 -3.50
N ASP A 124 -15.27 -1.38 -2.99
CA ASP A 124 -14.94 -1.36 -1.56
C ASP A 124 -14.98 0.05 -0.91
N THR A 125 -14.78 1.12 -1.69
CA THR A 125 -14.93 2.50 -1.20
C THR A 125 -16.36 2.74 -0.76
N GLY A 126 -17.30 2.35 -1.62
CA GLY A 126 -18.73 2.42 -1.37
C GLY A 126 -19.22 1.47 -0.28
N ILE A 127 -18.59 0.31 -0.12
CA ILE A 127 -18.96 -0.67 0.92
C ILE A 127 -18.47 -0.25 2.31
N TYR A 128 -17.21 0.21 2.43
CA TYR A 128 -16.63 0.49 3.75
C TYR A 128 -15.47 1.48 3.83
N HIS A 129 -14.68 1.78 2.78
CA HIS A 129 -13.52 2.66 2.98
C HIS A 129 -13.93 4.08 3.37
N ALA A 130 -14.96 4.63 2.70
CA ALA A 130 -15.47 5.97 2.98
C ALA A 130 -16.04 6.06 4.42
N GLN A 131 -16.91 5.13 4.80
CA GLN A 131 -17.44 5.04 6.16
C GLN A 131 -16.34 4.86 7.21
N ALA A 132 -15.33 4.01 6.95
CA ALA A 132 -14.22 3.81 7.88
C ALA A 132 -13.42 5.09 8.10
N ILE A 133 -13.15 5.86 7.05
CA ILE A 133 -12.54 7.20 7.15
C ILE A 133 -13.40 8.11 8.01
N ARG A 134 -14.72 8.16 7.76
CA ARG A 134 -15.66 8.97 8.55
C ARG A 134 -15.66 8.62 10.04
N TRP A 135 -15.60 7.33 10.38
CA TRP A 135 -15.45 6.88 11.76
C TRP A 135 -14.20 7.46 12.41
N TYR A 136 -13.04 7.42 11.73
CA TYR A 136 -11.82 8.05 12.24
C TYR A 136 -11.98 9.55 12.47
N GLU A 137 -12.62 10.26 11.53
CA GLU A 137 -12.79 11.71 11.58
C GLU A 137 -13.73 12.21 12.68
N GLU A 138 -14.80 11.46 12.97
CA GLU A 138 -15.85 11.92 13.89
C GLU A 138 -15.71 11.33 15.29
N TYR A 139 -15.26 10.06 15.40
CA TYR A 139 -15.20 9.33 16.67
C TYR A 139 -13.82 8.76 16.98
N GLY A 140 -13.02 8.46 15.97
CA GLY A 140 -11.82 7.64 16.10
C GLY A 140 -12.20 6.16 16.02
N LEU A 141 -11.73 5.37 16.98
CA LEU A 141 -12.08 3.97 17.14
C LEU A 141 -13.29 3.84 18.07
N VAL A 142 -14.24 3.00 17.66
CA VAL A 142 -15.35 2.54 18.50
C VAL A 142 -15.23 1.04 18.74
N LYS A 143 -15.53 0.59 19.97
CA LYS A 143 -15.39 -0.83 20.34
C LYS A 143 -16.40 -1.70 19.58
N GLY A 144 -15.94 -2.85 19.11
CA GLY A 144 -16.78 -3.80 18.38
C GLY A 144 -17.34 -3.28 17.06
N LEU A 145 -16.72 -2.25 16.47
CA LEU A 145 -17.17 -1.63 15.22
C LEU A 145 -17.32 -2.64 14.06
N GLY A 146 -16.58 -3.76 14.10
CA GLY A 146 -16.74 -4.86 13.17
C GLY A 146 -18.08 -5.60 13.25
N ASN A 147 -18.82 -5.49 14.37
CA ASN A 147 -20.19 -6.01 14.46
C ASN A 147 -21.17 -5.14 13.65
N LEU A 148 -20.99 -3.81 13.62
CA LEU A 148 -21.83 -2.92 12.81
C LEU A 148 -21.60 -3.14 11.31
N GLN A 149 -20.35 -3.31 10.89
CA GLN A 149 -19.98 -3.61 9.52
C GLN A 149 -18.69 -4.44 9.52
N GLN A 150 -18.77 -5.66 8.99
CA GLN A 150 -17.73 -6.68 9.08
C GLN A 150 -16.39 -6.19 8.55
N HIS A 151 -16.42 -5.46 7.44
CA HIS A 151 -15.25 -4.90 6.77
C HIS A 151 -14.44 -3.91 7.62
N PHE A 152 -15.06 -3.26 8.62
CA PHE A 152 -14.32 -2.39 9.54
C PHE A 152 -13.30 -3.18 10.38
N ALA A 153 -13.56 -4.47 10.62
CA ALA A 153 -12.63 -5.34 11.33
C ALA A 153 -11.36 -5.68 10.55
N TYR A 154 -11.31 -5.45 9.22
CA TYR A 154 -10.07 -5.60 8.44
C TYR A 154 -8.96 -4.65 8.87
N ASN A 155 -9.30 -3.58 9.59
CA ASN A 155 -8.37 -2.71 10.30
C ASN A 155 -7.23 -2.16 9.42
N SER A 156 -7.49 -1.81 8.17
CA SER A 156 -6.42 -1.31 7.30
C SER A 156 -5.85 -0.01 7.85
N ALA A 157 -4.56 -0.06 8.19
CA ALA A 157 -3.77 1.09 8.64
C ALA A 157 -3.77 2.26 7.66
N TYR A 158 -3.91 1.96 6.37
CA TYR A 158 -3.99 2.95 5.30
C TYR A 158 -5.13 3.96 5.54
N LEU A 159 -6.29 3.49 6.02
CA LEU A 159 -7.46 4.35 6.20
C LEU A 159 -7.27 5.35 7.34
N ALA A 160 -6.45 5.02 8.34
CA ALA A 160 -6.04 5.97 9.36
C ALA A 160 -5.10 7.05 8.79
N TYR A 161 -4.17 6.67 7.90
CA TYR A 161 -3.33 7.62 7.18
C TYR A 161 -4.15 8.52 6.23
N ALA A 162 -5.14 7.96 5.53
CA ALA A 162 -6.07 8.72 4.69
C ALA A 162 -6.87 9.74 5.51
N ALA A 163 -7.45 9.33 6.64
CA ALA A 163 -8.19 10.22 7.53
C ALA A 163 -7.34 11.36 8.10
N ALA A 164 -6.04 11.14 8.34
CA ALA A 164 -5.14 12.20 8.80
C ALA A 164 -4.99 13.35 7.79
N PHE A 165 -5.28 13.11 6.51
CA PHE A 165 -5.15 14.05 5.40
C PHE A 165 -6.47 14.31 4.66
N SER A 166 -7.62 13.95 5.23
CA SER A 166 -8.91 14.16 4.59
C SER A 166 -9.35 15.62 4.56
N MET A 167 -8.83 16.46 5.46
CA MET A 167 -9.13 17.89 5.56
C MET A 167 -10.60 18.25 5.75
N LYS A 168 -11.49 17.30 6.09
CA LYS A 168 -12.93 17.56 6.32
C LYS A 168 -13.18 18.74 7.25
N TRP A 169 -12.39 18.86 8.32
CA TRP A 169 -12.52 19.95 9.29
C TRP A 169 -12.18 21.34 8.73
N LEU A 170 -11.39 21.41 7.66
CA LEU A 170 -10.89 22.65 7.07
C LEU A 170 -11.67 23.04 5.81
N VAL A 171 -11.96 22.08 4.93
CA VAL A 171 -12.62 22.34 3.63
C VAL A 171 -14.08 21.86 3.57
N GLY A 172 -14.59 21.23 4.63
CA GLY A 172 -15.97 20.71 4.72
C GLY A 172 -16.17 19.34 4.05
N GLN A 173 -15.43 19.06 2.98
CA GLN A 173 -15.40 17.79 2.26
C GLN A 173 -14.29 16.86 2.78
N SER A 174 -14.55 15.56 2.86
CA SER A 174 -13.49 14.57 3.12
C SER A 174 -12.73 14.24 1.84
N LEU A 175 -11.61 14.93 1.63
CA LEU A 175 -10.71 14.69 0.52
C LEU A 175 -10.12 13.27 0.60
N HIS A 176 -10.06 12.59 -0.53
CA HIS A 176 -9.63 11.20 -0.63
C HIS A 176 -8.40 11.03 -1.55
N GLY A 177 -7.55 12.06 -1.58
CA GLY A 177 -6.41 12.16 -2.50
C GLY A 177 -5.14 11.41 -2.12
N THR A 178 -5.08 10.64 -1.03
CA THR A 178 -3.80 10.05 -0.54
C THR A 178 -3.23 8.97 -1.46
N ASN A 179 -4.06 8.19 -2.15
CA ASN A 179 -3.59 7.25 -3.17
C ASN A 179 -3.03 7.99 -4.39
N GLY A 180 -3.69 9.06 -4.83
CA GLY A 180 -3.17 9.94 -5.88
C GLY A 180 -1.84 10.60 -5.52
N PHE A 181 -1.63 10.98 -4.24
CA PHE A 181 -0.34 11.45 -3.75
C PHE A 181 0.75 10.38 -3.93
N LEU A 182 0.48 9.14 -3.49
CA LEU A 182 1.44 8.03 -3.62
C LEU A 182 1.77 7.75 -5.09
N GLN A 183 0.76 7.73 -5.98
CA GLN A 183 0.96 7.60 -7.41
C GLN A 183 1.84 8.72 -7.97
N ALA A 184 1.45 9.98 -7.77
CA ALA A 184 2.17 11.13 -8.32
C ALA A 184 3.62 11.17 -7.82
N PHE A 185 3.84 11.00 -6.51
CA PHE A 185 5.17 10.98 -5.92
C PHE A 185 6.03 9.85 -6.48
N LEU A 186 5.51 8.62 -6.52
CA LEU A 186 6.27 7.46 -6.95
C LEU A 186 6.53 7.46 -8.46
N CYS A 187 5.59 7.94 -9.28
CA CYS A 187 5.81 8.14 -10.72
C CYS A 187 6.95 9.13 -10.97
N ILE A 188 6.91 10.30 -10.31
CA ILE A 188 7.98 11.31 -10.43
C ILE A 188 9.31 10.73 -9.94
N TRP A 189 9.30 10.03 -8.80
CA TRP A 189 10.50 9.41 -8.24
C TRP A 189 11.09 8.31 -9.17
N ALA A 190 10.23 7.49 -9.78
CA ALA A 190 10.60 6.46 -10.74
C ALA A 190 11.21 7.09 -12.01
N LEU A 191 10.56 8.11 -12.59
CA LEU A 191 11.07 8.84 -13.75
C LEU A 191 12.40 9.52 -13.47
N TYR A 192 12.54 10.15 -12.29
CA TYR A 192 13.79 10.76 -11.86
C TYR A 192 14.92 9.73 -11.75
N GLY A 193 14.63 8.54 -11.23
CA GLY A 193 15.59 7.43 -11.20
C GLY A 193 15.96 6.94 -12.59
N LEU A 194 14.99 6.81 -13.50
CA LEU A 194 15.20 6.36 -14.88
C LEU A 194 15.93 7.37 -15.76
N LYS A 195 16.03 8.64 -15.37
CA LYS A 195 16.72 9.69 -16.13
C LYS A 195 18.13 9.31 -16.58
N ASN A 196 18.87 8.59 -15.74
CA ASN A 196 20.25 8.19 -16.03
C ASN A 196 20.35 6.72 -16.48
N PHE A 197 19.27 6.15 -17.03
CA PHE A 197 19.18 4.74 -17.44
C PHE A 197 20.45 4.27 -18.16
N ALA A 198 20.88 4.94 -19.23
CA ALA A 198 22.05 4.53 -20.02
C ALA A 198 23.39 4.49 -19.24
N ARG A 199 23.47 5.16 -18.07
CA ARG A 199 24.66 5.19 -17.21
C ARG A 199 24.62 4.13 -16.10
N HIS A 200 23.49 3.46 -15.90
CA HIS A 200 23.35 2.45 -14.86
C HIS A 200 24.11 1.17 -15.23
N LYS A 201 24.89 0.65 -14.28
CA LYS A 201 25.60 -0.63 -14.44
C LYS A 201 24.66 -1.85 -14.35
N SER A 202 23.48 -1.68 -13.77
CA SER A 202 22.49 -2.73 -13.54
C SER A 202 21.09 -2.14 -13.63
N HIS A 203 20.22 -2.75 -14.44
CA HIS A 203 18.86 -2.27 -14.68
C HIS A 203 17.80 -2.99 -13.84
N LEU A 204 18.18 -3.79 -12.85
CA LEU A 204 17.23 -4.44 -11.93
C LEU A 204 16.31 -3.40 -11.25
N ALA A 205 16.90 -2.34 -10.68
CA ALA A 205 16.14 -1.27 -10.06
C ALA A 205 15.33 -0.44 -11.08
N ASP A 206 15.83 -0.29 -12.30
CA ASP A 206 15.10 0.36 -13.39
C ASP A 206 13.85 -0.42 -13.78
N GLY A 207 13.93 -1.75 -13.84
CA GLY A 207 12.76 -2.62 -14.00
C GLY A 207 11.71 -2.38 -12.92
N CYS A 208 12.13 -2.30 -11.65
CA CYS A 208 11.20 -1.96 -10.55
C CYS A 208 10.55 -0.58 -10.73
N ARG A 209 11.30 0.43 -11.19
CA ARG A 209 10.79 1.77 -11.50
C ARG A 209 9.76 1.75 -12.64
N VAL A 210 10.01 0.98 -13.69
CA VAL A 210 9.02 0.76 -14.76
C VAL A 210 7.76 0.11 -14.19
N GLY A 211 7.90 -0.81 -13.23
CA GLY A 211 6.76 -1.42 -12.53
C GLY A 211 5.84 -0.42 -11.84
N ILE A 212 6.41 0.62 -11.21
CA ILE A 212 5.64 1.73 -10.64
C ILE A 212 4.83 2.45 -11.74
N LEU A 213 5.45 2.73 -12.88
CA LEU A 213 4.79 3.43 -13.99
C LEU A 213 3.68 2.59 -14.61
N LEU A 214 3.89 1.29 -14.79
CA LEU A 214 2.86 0.40 -15.29
C LEU A 214 1.70 0.25 -14.30
N TYR A 215 2.01 0.14 -13.01
CA TYR A 215 0.96 0.10 -12.00
C TYR A 215 0.12 1.38 -11.97
N ALA A 216 0.76 2.54 -12.16
CA ALA A 216 0.04 3.81 -12.25
C ALA A 216 -0.99 3.83 -13.38
N ILE A 217 -0.66 3.27 -14.56
CA ILE A 217 -1.60 3.10 -15.66
C ILE A 217 -2.77 2.20 -15.24
N VAL A 218 -2.49 1.07 -14.59
CA VAL A 218 -3.52 0.08 -14.23
C VAL A 218 -4.59 0.64 -13.28
N VAL A 219 -4.22 1.62 -12.44
CA VAL A 219 -5.14 2.17 -11.43
C VAL A 219 -5.61 3.59 -11.72
N SER A 220 -5.18 4.23 -12.82
CA SER A 220 -5.39 5.67 -13.05
C SER A 220 -6.85 6.06 -12.86
N GLU A 221 -7.77 5.45 -13.62
CA GLU A 221 -9.19 5.81 -13.56
C GLU A 221 -9.82 5.67 -12.17
N ARG A 222 -9.31 4.79 -11.30
CA ARG A 222 -9.85 4.55 -9.95
C ARG A 222 -9.05 5.22 -8.85
N ILE A 223 -7.98 5.93 -9.17
CA ILE A 223 -7.02 6.43 -8.18
C ILE A 223 -7.63 7.43 -7.19
N MET A 224 -8.78 8.03 -7.52
CA MET A 224 -9.53 8.85 -6.57
C MET A 224 -9.90 8.04 -5.31
N SER A 225 -10.14 6.74 -5.46
CA SER A 225 -10.61 5.91 -4.36
C SER A 225 -9.58 5.78 -3.25
N PRO A 226 -9.96 5.88 -1.98
CA PRO A 226 -9.12 5.51 -0.85
C PRO A 226 -9.03 3.98 -0.70
N ALA A 227 -8.87 3.27 -1.83
CA ALA A 227 -8.75 1.83 -1.88
C ALA A 227 -7.49 1.38 -1.14
N THR A 228 -7.67 0.50 -0.16
CA THR A 228 -6.60 0.02 0.73
C THR A 228 -5.54 -0.78 -0.01
N ASP A 229 -5.93 -1.49 -1.07
CA ASP A 229 -5.01 -2.22 -1.93
C ASP A 229 -4.11 -1.29 -2.75
N PHE A 230 -4.60 -0.16 -3.24
CA PHE A 230 -3.77 0.78 -4.03
C PHE A 230 -2.61 1.32 -3.20
N GLY A 231 -2.90 1.86 -2.02
CA GLY A 231 -1.88 2.37 -1.10
C GLY A 231 -0.89 1.28 -0.68
N THR A 232 -1.38 0.06 -0.44
CA THR A 232 -0.53 -1.10 -0.14
C THR A 232 0.41 -1.42 -1.30
N MET A 233 -0.11 -1.55 -2.52
CA MET A 233 0.68 -1.92 -3.70
C MET A 233 1.76 -0.88 -3.99
N TYR A 234 1.44 0.42 -3.90
CA TYR A 234 2.43 1.48 -4.02
C TYR A 234 3.55 1.39 -2.99
N LEU A 235 3.24 1.08 -1.72
CA LEU A 235 4.26 0.87 -0.70
C LEU A 235 5.11 -0.38 -0.94
N VAL A 236 4.52 -1.47 -1.45
CA VAL A 236 5.26 -2.66 -1.88
C VAL A 236 6.25 -2.29 -2.99
N PHE A 237 5.78 -1.62 -4.05
CA PHE A 237 6.65 -1.13 -5.11
C PHE A 237 7.75 -0.22 -4.58
N PHE A 238 7.41 0.70 -3.67
CA PHE A 238 8.36 1.65 -3.13
C PHE A 238 9.47 0.96 -2.35
N ILE A 239 9.12 0.03 -1.45
CA ILE A 239 10.07 -0.72 -0.63
C ILE A 239 10.97 -1.59 -1.50
N VAL A 240 10.38 -2.35 -2.44
CA VAL A 240 11.16 -3.25 -3.32
C VAL A 240 12.09 -2.46 -4.24
N THR A 241 11.61 -1.33 -4.80
CA THR A 241 12.44 -0.47 -5.65
C THR A 241 13.57 0.19 -4.85
N LEU A 242 13.30 0.69 -3.64
CA LEU A 242 14.36 1.22 -2.77
C LEU A 242 15.39 0.14 -2.42
N TRP A 243 14.93 -1.07 -2.13
CA TRP A 243 15.80 -2.20 -1.83
C TRP A 243 16.74 -2.51 -3.00
N THR A 244 16.19 -2.64 -4.21
CA THR A 244 16.99 -2.92 -5.42
C THR A 244 17.89 -1.75 -5.78
N SER A 245 17.47 -0.50 -5.62
CA SER A 245 18.33 0.68 -5.78
C SER A 245 19.52 0.66 -4.80
N ILE A 246 19.32 0.32 -3.53
CA ILE A 246 20.44 0.19 -2.56
C ILE A 246 21.38 -0.96 -2.96
N ALA A 247 20.83 -2.06 -3.48
CA ALA A 247 21.61 -3.23 -3.91
C ALA A 247 22.40 -2.98 -5.22
N CYS A 248 21.90 -2.11 -6.11
CA CYS A 248 22.45 -1.90 -7.45
C CYS A 248 23.23 -0.61 -7.63
N GLU A 249 22.81 0.48 -7.00
CA GLU A 249 23.30 1.84 -7.31
C GLU A 249 24.13 2.44 -6.18
N LYS A 250 23.88 2.04 -4.92
CA LYS A 250 24.58 2.61 -3.78
C LYS A 250 25.92 1.90 -3.55
N GLU A 251 27.01 2.63 -3.70
CA GLU A 251 28.33 2.22 -3.22
C GLU A 251 28.48 2.64 -1.75
N GLY A 252 28.95 1.75 -0.88
CA GLY A 252 29.04 2.04 0.56
C GLY A 252 29.44 0.81 1.37
N LYS A 253 29.85 1.05 2.62
CA LYS A 253 30.21 -0.02 3.56
C LYS A 253 28.99 -0.90 3.84
N VAL A 254 29.22 -2.20 4.04
CA VAL A 254 28.16 -3.18 4.34
C VAL A 254 27.25 -2.68 5.46
N GLY A 255 27.81 -2.19 6.57
CA GLY A 255 27.03 -1.67 7.70
C GLY A 255 26.12 -0.49 7.36
N GLU A 256 26.50 0.38 6.41
CA GLU A 256 25.64 1.49 5.99
C GLU A 256 24.39 0.99 5.27
N LYS A 257 24.57 0.02 4.37
CA LYS A 257 23.48 -0.63 3.64
C LYS A 257 22.58 -1.44 4.58
N THR A 258 23.17 -2.23 5.47
CA THR A 258 22.46 -3.08 6.44
C THR A 258 21.40 -2.30 7.22
N ASP A 259 21.73 -1.14 7.73
CA ASP A 259 20.80 -0.33 8.50
C ASP A 259 19.71 0.34 7.61
N LEU A 260 19.99 0.62 6.33
CA LEU A 260 18.93 1.07 5.39
C LEU A 260 17.96 -0.07 5.11
N TYR A 261 18.46 -1.29 4.93
CA TYR A 261 17.63 -2.48 4.81
C TYR A 261 16.82 -2.73 6.09
N ALA A 262 17.40 -2.53 7.27
CA ALA A 262 16.67 -2.64 8.53
C ALA A 262 15.53 -1.62 8.64
N LEU A 263 15.75 -0.37 8.22
CA LEU A 263 14.70 0.65 8.14
C LEU A 263 13.61 0.28 7.12
N LEU A 264 13.97 -0.30 5.97
CA LEU A 264 13.00 -0.83 5.02
C LEU A 264 12.18 -1.97 5.63
N CYS A 265 12.77 -2.81 6.48
CA CYS A 265 12.03 -3.85 7.20
C CYS A 265 11.03 -3.27 8.22
N VAL A 266 11.32 -2.12 8.84
CA VAL A 266 10.32 -1.40 9.65
C VAL A 266 9.16 -0.91 8.77
N ALA A 267 9.44 -0.40 7.57
CA ALA A 267 8.40 -0.05 6.60
C ALA A 267 7.60 -1.28 6.11
N VAL A 268 8.24 -2.46 6.03
CA VAL A 268 7.55 -3.74 5.76
C VAL A 268 6.52 -4.08 6.84
N VAL A 269 6.84 -3.84 8.12
CA VAL A 269 5.87 -4.00 9.20
C VAL A 269 4.66 -3.09 8.96
N CYS A 270 4.89 -1.83 8.58
CA CYS A 270 3.81 -0.89 8.27
C CYS A 270 2.94 -1.37 7.11
N VAL A 271 3.51 -1.75 5.97
CA VAL A 271 2.70 -2.21 4.81
C VAL A 271 1.93 -3.50 5.12
N THR A 272 2.43 -4.34 6.03
CA THR A 272 1.69 -5.52 6.52
C THR A 272 0.44 -5.13 7.29
N THR A 273 0.46 -4.00 8.02
CA THR A 273 -0.73 -3.44 8.70
C THR A 273 -1.70 -2.77 7.72
N PHE A 274 -1.26 -2.40 6.52
CA PHE A 274 -2.15 -1.93 5.46
C PHE A 274 -2.92 -3.10 4.86
N LYS A 275 -2.21 -4.20 4.60
CA LYS A 275 -2.78 -5.45 4.08
C LYS A 275 -1.89 -6.65 4.43
N LEU A 276 -2.50 -7.66 5.05
CA LEU A 276 -1.79 -8.87 5.51
C LEU A 276 -1.10 -9.64 4.36
N SER A 277 -1.63 -9.58 3.13
CA SER A 277 -1.02 -10.24 1.97
C SER A 277 0.37 -9.69 1.61
N ALA A 278 0.70 -8.46 2.02
CA ALA A 278 2.05 -7.90 1.88
C ALA A 278 3.06 -8.47 2.91
N GLY A 279 2.58 -9.25 3.90
CA GLY A 279 3.38 -9.78 4.99
C GLY A 279 4.53 -10.70 4.56
N MET A 280 4.46 -11.31 3.37
CA MET A 280 5.56 -12.14 2.83
C MET A 280 6.84 -11.34 2.58
N LEU A 281 6.77 -10.01 2.50
CA LEU A 281 7.95 -9.16 2.48
C LEU A 281 8.80 -9.25 3.75
N VAL A 282 8.31 -9.87 4.84
CA VAL A 282 9.09 -10.13 6.06
C VAL A 282 10.36 -10.95 5.77
N ILE A 283 10.39 -11.72 4.67
CA ILE A 283 11.59 -12.42 4.18
C ILE A 283 12.77 -11.45 4.00
N LEU A 284 12.51 -10.18 3.65
CA LEU A 284 13.54 -9.15 3.53
C LEU A 284 14.34 -8.97 4.83
N ALA A 285 13.72 -9.18 6.01
CA ALA A 285 14.38 -9.02 7.30
C ALA A 285 15.54 -9.99 7.53
N LEU A 286 15.58 -11.13 6.81
CA LEU A 286 16.66 -12.11 6.93
C LEU A 286 18.03 -11.49 6.62
N TYR A 287 18.13 -10.63 5.60
CA TYR A 287 19.40 -10.04 5.19
C TYR A 287 20.01 -9.12 6.27
N PRO A 288 19.34 -8.03 6.71
CA PRO A 288 19.88 -7.17 7.75
C PRO A 288 20.03 -7.90 9.09
N ALA A 289 19.14 -8.85 9.43
CA ALA A 289 19.29 -9.65 10.65
C ALA A 289 20.60 -10.44 10.66
N VAL A 290 20.90 -11.19 9.59
CA VAL A 290 22.14 -11.95 9.48
C VAL A 290 23.37 -11.02 9.54
N CYS A 291 23.33 -9.88 8.85
CA CYS A 291 24.41 -8.90 8.88
C CYS A 291 24.64 -8.35 10.30
N LEU A 292 23.59 -7.90 10.99
CA LEU A 292 23.67 -7.29 12.32
C LEU A 292 24.09 -8.30 13.40
N ILE A 293 23.61 -9.54 13.32
CA ILE A 293 23.98 -10.62 14.24
C ILE A 293 25.46 -10.97 14.08
N ARG A 294 25.93 -11.11 12.83
CA ARG A 294 27.35 -11.40 12.55
C ARG A 294 28.27 -10.28 13.00
N SER A 295 27.84 -9.02 12.88
CA SER A 295 28.58 -7.86 13.38
C SER A 295 28.38 -7.59 14.87
N LYS A 296 27.59 -8.41 15.59
CA LYS A 296 27.29 -8.27 17.03
C LYS A 296 26.71 -6.89 17.39
N GLU A 297 25.94 -6.29 16.49
CA GLU A 297 25.34 -4.94 16.64
C GLU A 297 24.01 -5.01 17.42
N TRP A 298 24.02 -5.63 18.61
CA TRP A 298 22.82 -5.92 19.41
C TRP A 298 21.98 -4.69 19.73
N LYS A 299 22.63 -3.56 19.99
CA LYS A 299 21.94 -2.28 20.21
C LYS A 299 21.07 -1.90 19.02
N LYS A 300 21.60 -2.03 17.80
CA LYS A 300 20.86 -1.70 16.57
C LYS A 300 19.70 -2.67 16.35
N ILE A 301 19.92 -3.96 16.59
CA ILE A 301 18.86 -4.98 16.54
C ILE A 301 17.72 -4.59 17.48
N GLY A 302 18.02 -4.28 18.75
CA GLY A 302 17.03 -3.85 19.73
C GLY A 302 16.25 -2.60 19.30
N ILE A 303 16.94 -1.60 18.72
CA ILE A 303 16.29 -0.38 18.22
C ILE A 303 15.36 -0.67 17.04
N TYR A 304 15.78 -1.46 16.05
CA TYR A 304 14.96 -1.77 14.89
C TYR A 304 13.76 -2.66 15.26
N LEU A 305 13.94 -3.61 16.18
CA LEU A 305 12.82 -4.40 16.72
C LEU A 305 11.83 -3.51 17.47
N LEU A 306 12.32 -2.60 18.32
CA LEU A 306 11.46 -1.63 19.01
C LEU A 306 10.68 -0.77 18.01
N CYS A 307 11.32 -0.30 16.93
CA CYS A 307 10.63 0.45 15.88
C CYS A 307 9.52 -0.40 15.22
N GLY A 308 9.81 -1.67 14.91
CA GLY A 308 8.79 -2.61 14.41
C GLY A 308 7.62 -2.80 15.39
N CYS A 309 7.91 -2.95 16.69
CA CYS A 309 6.88 -3.05 17.73
C CYS A 309 6.03 -1.78 17.84
N VAL A 310 6.65 -0.59 17.78
CA VAL A 310 5.93 0.69 17.79
C VAL A 310 5.00 0.83 16.59
N VAL A 311 5.39 0.31 15.43
CA VAL A 311 4.53 0.29 14.23
C VAL A 311 3.39 -0.72 14.38
N LEU A 312 3.67 -1.92 14.89
CA LEU A 312 2.70 -3.01 14.95
C LEU A 312 1.70 -2.88 16.12
N ALA A 313 2.11 -2.35 17.26
CA ALA A 313 1.33 -2.37 18.49
C ALA A 313 -0.02 -1.64 18.38
N PRO A 314 -0.11 -0.40 17.83
CA PRO A 314 -1.40 0.27 17.67
C PRO A 314 -2.34 -0.54 16.77
N TRP A 315 -1.83 -1.17 15.71
CA TRP A 315 -2.63 -2.00 14.84
C TRP A 315 -3.20 -3.23 15.56
N LEU A 316 -2.39 -3.94 16.37
CA LEU A 316 -2.86 -5.08 17.17
C LEU A 316 -3.91 -4.66 18.22
N VAL A 317 -3.66 -3.57 18.95
CA VAL A 317 -4.61 -3.04 19.93
C VAL A 317 -5.94 -2.70 19.25
N ARG A 318 -5.88 -2.02 18.11
CA ARG A 318 -7.08 -1.64 17.34
C ARG A 318 -7.85 -2.87 16.87
N ASN A 319 -7.19 -3.93 16.40
CA ASN A 319 -7.87 -5.19 16.02
C ASN A 319 -8.70 -5.74 17.19
N VAL A 320 -8.11 -5.83 18.38
CA VAL A 320 -8.82 -6.33 19.57
C VAL A 320 -9.99 -5.43 19.94
N LEU A 321 -9.82 -4.11 19.87
CA LEU A 321 -10.87 -3.17 20.23
C LEU A 321 -12.02 -3.17 19.21
N ILE A 322 -11.76 -3.25 17.90
CA ILE A 322 -12.82 -3.20 16.88
C ILE A 322 -13.49 -4.56 16.63
N SER A 323 -12.82 -5.68 16.92
CA SER A 323 -13.31 -7.02 16.55
C SER A 323 -13.32 -8.03 17.70
N GLY A 324 -12.55 -7.79 18.78
CA GLY A 324 -12.28 -8.78 19.83
C GLY A 324 -11.27 -9.86 19.43
N TRP A 325 -10.66 -9.79 18.24
CA TRP A 325 -9.65 -10.71 17.74
C TRP A 325 -8.29 -10.02 17.61
N LEU A 326 -7.18 -10.75 17.81
CA LEU A 326 -5.84 -10.17 17.67
C LEU A 326 -5.52 -9.79 16.21
N ILE A 327 -5.93 -10.64 15.28
CA ILE A 327 -5.74 -10.48 13.83
C ILE A 327 -7.03 -10.95 13.17
N TYR A 328 -7.86 -10.04 12.68
CA TYR A 328 -9.09 -10.40 11.97
C TYR A 328 -8.83 -10.50 10.44
N PRO A 329 -9.41 -11.46 9.69
CA PRO A 329 -10.24 -12.60 10.11
C PRO A 329 -9.41 -13.89 10.31
N PHE A 330 -8.37 -13.87 11.15
CA PHE A 330 -7.52 -15.04 11.42
C PHE A 330 -7.90 -15.72 12.74
N ALA A 331 -8.62 -16.83 12.65
CA ALA A 331 -9.23 -17.52 13.81
C ALA A 331 -8.21 -18.19 14.75
N ALA A 332 -6.99 -18.46 14.28
CA ALA A 332 -6.06 -19.34 14.99
C ALA A 332 -5.46 -18.73 16.27
N ILE A 333 -5.61 -17.42 16.49
CA ILE A 333 -5.09 -16.74 17.68
C ILE A 333 -6.26 -16.14 18.46
N ASP A 334 -6.83 -16.97 19.33
CA ASP A 334 -7.88 -16.57 20.27
C ASP A 334 -7.30 -16.33 21.67
N LEU A 335 -7.09 -15.07 22.03
CA LEU A 335 -6.49 -14.67 23.31
C LEU A 335 -7.41 -13.80 24.18
N PHE A 336 -8.55 -13.34 23.66
CA PHE A 336 -9.38 -12.31 24.29
C PHE A 336 -10.84 -12.75 24.40
N SER A 337 -11.46 -12.48 25.55
CA SER A 337 -12.86 -12.77 25.85
C SER A 337 -13.58 -11.49 26.25
N VAL A 338 -13.87 -10.64 25.26
CA VAL A 338 -14.57 -9.36 25.42
C VAL A 338 -16.03 -9.49 24.98
N ASP A 339 -16.92 -8.69 25.56
CA ASP A 339 -18.37 -8.70 25.28
C ASP A 339 -18.71 -8.26 23.84
N TRP A 340 -17.87 -7.43 23.21
CA TRP A 340 -18.03 -7.00 21.81
C TRP A 340 -17.37 -7.93 20.77
N LYS A 341 -16.88 -9.10 21.17
CA LYS A 341 -16.13 -9.97 20.26
C LYS A 341 -17.01 -10.51 19.14
N ILE A 342 -16.56 -10.39 17.90
CA ILE A 342 -17.24 -10.98 16.74
C ILE A 342 -17.28 -12.51 16.91
N PRO A 343 -18.44 -13.16 16.78
CA PRO A 343 -18.55 -14.61 16.89
C PRO A 343 -17.58 -15.36 15.95
N ALA A 344 -16.96 -16.43 16.44
CA ALA A 344 -15.97 -17.20 15.70
C ALA A 344 -16.52 -17.78 14.38
N SER A 345 -17.80 -18.14 14.34
CA SER A 345 -18.49 -18.59 13.13
C SER A 345 -18.54 -17.51 12.04
N TYR A 346 -18.77 -16.25 12.42
CA TYR A 346 -18.80 -15.13 11.47
C TYR A 346 -17.40 -14.84 10.93
N LEU A 347 -16.40 -14.85 11.80
CA LEU A 347 -15.00 -14.69 11.39
C LEU A 347 -14.57 -15.80 10.43
N GLN A 348 -14.89 -17.06 10.73
CA GLN A 348 -14.52 -18.19 9.89
C GLN A 348 -15.20 -18.09 8.52
N ASN A 349 -16.50 -17.78 8.49
CA ASN A 349 -17.25 -17.59 7.25
C ASN A 349 -16.64 -16.46 6.39
N ASP A 350 -16.22 -15.35 7.01
CA ASP A 350 -15.56 -14.24 6.31
C ASP A 350 -14.22 -14.66 5.70
N SER A 351 -13.37 -15.33 6.48
CA SER A 351 -12.10 -15.89 6.00
C SER A 351 -12.32 -16.81 4.80
N ASP A 352 -13.33 -17.68 4.86
CA ASP A 352 -13.59 -18.65 3.80
C ASP A 352 -14.20 -17.99 2.57
N GLN A 353 -15.05 -16.97 2.75
CA GLN A 353 -15.58 -16.14 1.67
C GLN A 353 -14.44 -15.45 0.90
N ILE A 354 -13.48 -14.81 1.59
CA ILE A 354 -12.34 -14.15 0.95
C ILE A 354 -11.54 -15.14 0.08
N LYS A 355 -11.28 -16.35 0.57
CA LYS A 355 -10.51 -17.38 -0.15
C LYS A 355 -11.26 -17.89 -1.38
N VAL A 356 -12.53 -18.20 -1.22
CA VAL A 356 -13.38 -18.73 -2.29
C VAL A 356 -13.61 -17.71 -3.41
N TRP A 357 -13.83 -16.44 -3.05
CA TRP A 357 -13.89 -15.34 -4.01
C TRP A 357 -12.58 -15.17 -4.75
N GLY A 358 -11.44 -15.28 -4.06
CA GLY A 358 -10.13 -15.26 -4.69
C GLY A 358 -9.92 -16.38 -5.72
N ARG A 359 -10.57 -17.54 -5.52
CA ARG A 359 -10.56 -18.71 -6.42
C ARG A 359 -11.66 -18.66 -7.50
N CYS A 360 -12.47 -17.61 -7.55
CA CYS A 360 -13.61 -17.46 -8.46
C CYS A 360 -14.68 -18.57 -8.33
N LEU A 361 -14.85 -19.20 -7.15
CA LEU A 361 -15.89 -20.23 -6.96
C LEU A 361 -17.20 -19.66 -6.40
N TYR A 362 -17.14 -18.52 -5.72
CA TYR A 362 -18.26 -17.75 -5.13
C TYR A 362 -19.22 -18.53 -4.21
N ASP A 363 -18.80 -19.72 -3.75
CA ASP A 363 -19.56 -20.62 -2.88
C ASP A 363 -18.66 -21.16 -1.76
N VAL A 364 -18.93 -20.74 -0.52
CA VAL A 364 -18.12 -21.07 0.67
C VAL A 364 -18.01 -22.58 0.90
N THR A 365 -18.99 -23.37 0.45
CA THR A 365 -18.96 -24.83 0.59
C THR A 365 -17.80 -25.49 -0.16
N LYS A 366 -17.26 -24.81 -1.19
CA LYS A 366 -16.14 -25.27 -2.02
C LYS A 366 -14.77 -24.88 -1.47
N ILE A 367 -14.69 -24.39 -0.23
CA ILE A 367 -13.43 -23.95 0.38
C ILE A 367 -12.36 -25.06 0.44
N ASN A 368 -12.80 -26.32 0.57
CA ASN A 368 -11.93 -27.48 0.69
C ASN A 368 -11.60 -28.15 -0.66
N ASP A 369 -12.05 -27.58 -1.78
CA ASP A 369 -11.74 -28.11 -3.10
C ASP A 369 -10.21 -28.12 -3.33
N PRO A 370 -9.63 -29.22 -3.85
CA PRO A 370 -8.20 -29.29 -4.14
C PRO A 370 -7.84 -28.38 -5.32
N VAL A 371 -6.55 -28.05 -5.46
CA VAL A 371 -6.04 -27.22 -6.57
C VAL A 371 -6.44 -27.75 -7.94
N SER A 372 -6.46 -29.06 -8.12
CA SER A 372 -6.89 -29.70 -9.37
C SER A 372 -8.35 -29.41 -9.75
N ALA A 373 -9.21 -29.12 -8.76
CA ALA A 373 -10.63 -28.82 -8.99
C ALA A 373 -10.88 -27.33 -9.24
N TRP A 374 -10.30 -26.44 -8.42
CA TRP A 374 -10.58 -25.01 -8.53
C TRP A 374 -9.69 -24.28 -9.55
N PHE A 375 -8.46 -24.75 -9.82
CA PHE A 375 -7.54 -24.05 -10.72
C PHE A 375 -8.07 -23.92 -12.16
N PRO A 376 -8.67 -24.97 -12.78
CA PRO A 376 -9.25 -24.84 -14.11
C PRO A 376 -10.37 -23.80 -14.18
N VAL A 377 -11.22 -23.73 -13.15
CA VAL A 377 -12.29 -22.72 -13.04
C VAL A 377 -11.68 -21.33 -12.92
N TRP A 378 -10.76 -21.15 -11.97
CA TRP A 378 -10.08 -19.87 -11.75
C TRP A 378 -9.38 -19.35 -13.01
N TRP A 379 -8.68 -20.23 -13.74
CA TRP A 379 -8.01 -19.91 -15.00
C TRP A 379 -9.01 -19.57 -16.11
N GLY A 380 -10.12 -20.32 -16.22
CA GLY A 380 -11.17 -20.08 -17.21
C GLY A 380 -11.88 -18.72 -17.04
N GLU A 381 -11.94 -18.22 -15.81
CA GLU A 381 -12.51 -16.91 -15.45
C GLU A 381 -11.54 -15.74 -15.66
N LYS A 382 -10.34 -15.96 -16.23
CA LYS A 382 -9.37 -14.86 -16.47
C LYS A 382 -9.55 -14.28 -17.87
N ASP A 383 -9.46 -12.97 -17.97
CA ASP A 383 -9.37 -12.32 -19.27
C ASP A 383 -8.04 -12.62 -19.94
N ARG A 384 -7.98 -12.45 -21.26
CA ARG A 384 -6.75 -12.70 -22.03
C ARG A 384 -5.56 -11.87 -21.55
N TYR A 385 -5.77 -10.59 -21.22
CA TYR A 385 -4.68 -9.72 -20.74
C TYR A 385 -4.15 -10.17 -19.37
N GLU A 386 -5.04 -10.65 -18.49
CA GLU A 386 -4.69 -11.25 -17.20
C GLU A 386 -3.88 -12.54 -17.37
N MET A 387 -4.30 -13.44 -18.26
CA MET A 387 -3.52 -14.64 -18.59
C MET A 387 -2.12 -14.30 -19.08
N MET A 388 -1.97 -13.25 -19.88
CA MET A 388 -0.68 -12.80 -20.40
C MET A 388 0.23 -12.24 -19.30
N LEU A 389 -0.31 -11.54 -18.31
CA LEU A 389 0.43 -11.15 -17.10
C LEU A 389 0.96 -12.39 -16.36
N LEU A 390 0.14 -13.44 -16.20
CA LEU A 390 0.56 -14.68 -15.56
C LEU A 390 1.64 -15.41 -16.37
N ILE A 391 1.52 -15.44 -17.70
CA ILE A 391 2.56 -15.99 -18.58
C ILE A 391 3.86 -15.19 -18.47
N ALA A 392 3.80 -13.85 -18.38
CA ALA A 392 4.99 -13.03 -18.14
C ALA A 392 5.72 -13.45 -16.84
N ASN A 393 4.97 -13.79 -15.78
CA ASN A 393 5.53 -14.31 -14.54
C ASN A 393 6.17 -15.70 -14.73
N MET A 394 5.58 -16.60 -15.51
CA MET A 394 6.17 -17.90 -15.83
C MET A 394 7.51 -17.74 -16.59
N VAL A 395 7.53 -16.89 -17.62
CA VAL A 395 8.75 -16.57 -18.38
C VAL A 395 9.80 -15.92 -17.48
N ALA A 396 9.39 -15.02 -16.57
CA ALA A 396 10.26 -14.42 -15.58
C ALA A 396 10.85 -15.45 -14.59
N GLY A 397 10.09 -16.48 -14.23
CA GLY A 397 10.56 -17.62 -13.43
C GLY A 397 11.69 -18.38 -14.11
N ILE A 398 11.48 -18.77 -15.37
CA ILE A 398 12.50 -19.43 -16.21
C ILE A 398 13.75 -18.53 -16.32
N SER A 399 13.53 -17.25 -16.60
CA SER A 399 14.55 -16.23 -16.72
C SER A 399 15.40 -16.06 -15.44
N ALA A 400 14.78 -16.08 -14.25
CA ALA A 400 15.48 -16.02 -12.98
C ALA A 400 16.32 -17.27 -12.72
N VAL A 401 15.80 -18.47 -13.02
CA VAL A 401 16.56 -19.73 -12.90
C VAL A 401 17.78 -19.72 -13.81
N LEU A 402 17.61 -19.32 -15.07
CA LEU A 402 18.72 -19.20 -16.03
C LEU A 402 19.77 -18.19 -15.57
N SER A 403 19.37 -17.07 -14.97
CA SER A 403 20.32 -16.08 -14.40
C SER A 403 21.18 -16.69 -13.30
N VAL A 404 20.59 -17.52 -12.42
CA VAL A 404 21.32 -18.20 -11.34
C VAL A 404 22.27 -19.26 -11.91
N VAL A 405 21.80 -20.08 -12.84
CA VAL A 405 22.62 -21.11 -13.52
C VAL A 405 23.82 -20.46 -14.21
N TRP A 406 23.58 -19.39 -14.96
CA TRP A 406 24.63 -18.63 -15.65
C TRP A 406 25.69 -18.08 -14.69
N LYS A 407 25.26 -17.42 -13.60
CA LYS A 407 26.18 -16.90 -12.56
C LYS A 407 27.00 -18.03 -11.92
N ARG A 408 26.42 -19.21 -11.69
CA ARG A 408 27.15 -20.38 -11.18
C ARG A 408 28.18 -20.91 -12.17
N ILE A 409 27.84 -21.03 -13.46
CA ILE A 409 28.77 -21.47 -14.52
C ILE A 409 29.96 -20.50 -14.61
N ARG A 410 29.70 -19.19 -14.49
CA ARG A 410 30.73 -18.13 -14.51
C ARG A 410 31.46 -17.94 -13.17
N LYS A 411 31.11 -18.73 -12.14
CA LYS A 411 31.64 -18.61 -10.77
C LYS A 411 31.51 -17.19 -10.20
N GLU A 412 30.47 -16.46 -10.59
CA GLU A 412 30.16 -15.14 -10.08
C GLU A 412 29.61 -15.24 -8.65
N LYS A 413 29.99 -14.29 -7.78
CA LYS A 413 29.46 -14.26 -6.41
C LYS A 413 27.99 -13.79 -6.42
N LEU A 414 27.14 -14.57 -5.75
CA LEU A 414 25.74 -14.20 -5.52
C LEU A 414 25.66 -13.01 -4.54
N CYS A 415 24.96 -11.96 -4.96
CA CYS A 415 24.66 -10.81 -4.11
C CYS A 415 23.42 -11.15 -3.26
N TRP A 416 23.62 -11.47 -1.98
CA TRP A 416 22.57 -11.97 -1.09
C TRP A 416 21.44 -10.96 -0.84
N ASP A 417 21.72 -9.66 -0.88
CA ASP A 417 20.71 -8.59 -0.85
C ASP A 417 19.75 -8.69 -2.04
N ARG A 418 20.24 -9.06 -3.23
CA ARG A 418 19.40 -9.32 -4.42
C ARG A 418 18.64 -10.64 -4.31
N VAL A 419 19.29 -11.70 -3.82
CA VAL A 419 18.64 -13.01 -3.65
C VAL A 419 17.44 -12.91 -2.72
N VAL A 420 17.59 -12.20 -1.60
CA VAL A 420 16.53 -12.05 -0.60
C VAL A 420 15.34 -11.26 -1.15
N VAL A 421 15.54 -10.24 -2.00
CA VAL A 421 14.40 -9.54 -2.61
C VAL A 421 13.67 -10.38 -3.65
N TYR A 422 14.38 -11.19 -4.45
CA TYR A 422 13.72 -12.18 -5.31
C TYR A 422 12.92 -13.20 -4.50
N ALA A 423 13.49 -13.70 -3.39
CA ALA A 423 12.79 -14.62 -2.51
C ALA A 423 11.54 -13.99 -1.87
N ALA A 424 11.61 -12.72 -1.47
CA ALA A 424 10.47 -11.99 -0.92
C ALA A 424 9.36 -11.77 -1.96
N VAL A 425 9.71 -11.39 -3.20
CA VAL A 425 8.74 -11.21 -4.30
C VAL A 425 8.08 -12.53 -4.68
N LEU A 426 8.87 -13.60 -4.84
CA LEU A 426 8.34 -14.94 -5.12
C LEU A 426 7.50 -15.48 -3.96
N GLY A 427 7.90 -15.22 -2.72
CA GLY A 427 7.10 -15.51 -1.53
C GLY A 427 5.77 -14.75 -1.53
N GLY A 428 5.76 -13.48 -1.97
CA GLY A 428 4.55 -12.70 -2.19
C GLY A 428 3.63 -13.29 -3.26
N ILE A 429 4.17 -13.73 -4.40
CA ILE A 429 3.41 -14.42 -5.45
C ILE A 429 2.83 -15.74 -4.94
N ALA A 430 3.63 -16.55 -4.24
CA ALA A 430 3.16 -17.80 -3.66
C ALA A 430 2.05 -17.55 -2.61
N GLY A 431 2.27 -16.58 -1.72
CA GLY A 431 1.28 -16.16 -0.72
C GLY A 431 -0.02 -15.70 -1.36
N TRP A 432 0.06 -14.85 -2.40
CA TRP A 432 -1.10 -14.43 -3.19
C TRP A 432 -1.84 -15.63 -3.78
N PHE A 433 -1.13 -16.55 -4.44
CA PHE A 433 -1.73 -17.68 -5.12
C PHE A 433 -2.47 -18.63 -4.17
N PHE A 434 -1.85 -18.95 -3.03
CA PHE A 434 -2.43 -19.92 -2.07
C PHE A 434 -3.46 -19.31 -1.11
N LEU A 435 -3.39 -18.00 -0.84
CA LEU A 435 -4.35 -17.34 0.07
C LEU A 435 -5.60 -16.86 -0.68
N ALA A 436 -5.43 -16.03 -1.71
CA ALA A 436 -6.55 -15.45 -2.46
C ALA A 436 -6.07 -14.97 -3.84
N PRO A 437 -6.12 -15.82 -4.88
CA PRO A 437 -5.52 -15.55 -6.19
C PRO A 437 -6.33 -14.57 -7.06
N PHE A 438 -6.96 -13.56 -6.46
CA PHE A 438 -7.56 -12.46 -7.21
C PHE A 438 -6.46 -11.51 -7.68
N ILE A 439 -6.32 -11.25 -9.00
CA ILE A 439 -5.12 -10.59 -9.57
C ILE A 439 -4.83 -9.24 -8.90
N ARG A 440 -5.86 -8.43 -8.65
CA ARG A 440 -5.78 -7.16 -7.94
C ARG A 440 -5.04 -7.26 -6.59
N TYR A 441 -5.16 -8.37 -5.86
CA TYR A 441 -4.57 -8.54 -4.53
C TYR A 441 -3.06 -8.79 -4.54
N GLY A 442 -2.52 -9.31 -5.64
CA GLY A 442 -1.10 -9.64 -5.81
C GLY A 442 -0.38 -8.74 -6.81
N LEU A 443 -1.06 -7.72 -7.33
CA LEU A 443 -0.66 -7.03 -8.56
C LEU A 443 0.73 -6.39 -8.50
N ALA A 444 1.15 -5.85 -7.35
CA ALA A 444 2.50 -5.33 -7.20
C ALA A 444 3.57 -6.41 -7.42
N PHE A 445 3.35 -7.62 -6.87
CA PHE A 445 4.29 -8.73 -7.04
C PHE A 445 4.27 -9.28 -8.47
N LEU A 446 3.08 -9.42 -9.06
CA LEU A 446 2.89 -9.93 -10.42
C LEU A 446 3.45 -8.98 -11.49
N LEU A 447 3.46 -7.68 -11.27
CA LEU A 447 4.06 -6.70 -12.18
C LEU A 447 5.57 -6.55 -11.96
N ILE A 448 6.02 -6.50 -10.69
CA ILE A 448 7.43 -6.20 -10.40
C ILE A 448 8.35 -7.37 -10.76
N PHE A 449 7.90 -8.61 -10.59
CA PHE A 449 8.73 -9.79 -10.86
C PHE A 449 9.21 -9.90 -12.31
N PRO A 450 8.33 -9.84 -13.34
CA PRO A 450 8.78 -9.87 -14.72
C PRO A 450 9.68 -8.69 -15.08
N LEU A 451 9.44 -7.52 -14.52
CA LEU A 451 10.26 -6.33 -14.79
C LEU A 451 11.63 -6.39 -14.10
N MET A 452 11.71 -6.98 -12.91
CA MET A 452 12.98 -7.32 -12.26
C MET A 452 13.80 -8.28 -13.14
N ALA A 453 13.15 -9.34 -13.63
CA ALA A 453 13.78 -10.30 -14.54
C ALA A 453 14.26 -9.63 -15.84
N PHE A 454 13.43 -8.78 -16.46
CA PHE A 454 13.79 -7.97 -17.62
C PHE A 454 15.01 -7.09 -17.35
N GLY A 455 15.03 -6.38 -16.22
CA GLY A 455 16.14 -5.52 -15.80
C GLY A 455 17.46 -6.25 -15.49
N GLU A 456 17.43 -7.51 -15.06
CA GLU A 456 18.65 -8.31 -14.89
C GLU A 456 19.34 -8.62 -16.24
N TRP A 457 18.56 -8.81 -17.31
CA TRP A 457 19.06 -9.21 -18.63
C TRP A 457 19.38 -8.06 -19.57
N LEU A 458 18.89 -6.85 -19.30
CA LEU A 458 19.23 -5.63 -20.05
C LEU A 458 20.70 -5.18 -19.93
N ARG A 459 21.53 -5.90 -19.18
CA ARG A 459 22.94 -5.51 -18.99
C ARG A 459 23.73 -5.57 -20.29
N PRO A 460 24.72 -4.67 -20.49
CA PRO A 460 25.62 -4.76 -21.63
C PRO A 460 26.47 -6.04 -21.54
N MET A 461 26.02 -7.10 -22.20
CA MET A 461 26.74 -8.35 -22.38
C MET A 461 27.49 -8.37 -23.71
N GLN A 462 28.65 -9.02 -23.76
CA GLN A 462 29.34 -9.33 -25.01
C GLN A 462 28.43 -10.19 -25.91
N MET A 463 28.50 -9.98 -27.23
CA MET A 463 27.71 -10.75 -28.20
C MET A 463 28.03 -12.25 -28.08
N GLY A 464 26.99 -13.07 -27.95
CA GLY A 464 27.09 -14.52 -27.79
C GLY A 464 25.72 -15.18 -27.57
N PRO A 465 25.64 -16.52 -27.46
CA PRO A 465 24.39 -17.27 -27.35
C PRO A 465 23.51 -16.81 -26.18
N VAL A 466 24.13 -16.42 -25.07
CA VAL A 466 23.41 -15.93 -23.88
C VAL A 466 22.79 -14.56 -24.10
N ARG A 467 23.44 -13.68 -24.86
CA ARG A 467 22.85 -12.39 -25.22
C ARG A 467 21.63 -12.59 -26.12
N ILE A 468 21.71 -13.51 -27.09
CA ILE A 468 20.58 -13.87 -27.96
C ILE A 468 19.41 -14.44 -27.13
N ALA A 469 19.68 -15.45 -26.29
CA ALA A 469 18.68 -16.03 -25.41
C ALA A 469 18.06 -14.99 -24.45
N SER A 470 18.87 -14.10 -23.89
CA SER A 470 18.40 -13.00 -23.04
C SER A 470 17.52 -12.01 -23.81
N GLY A 471 17.84 -11.73 -25.07
CA GLY A 471 17.02 -10.89 -25.94
C GLY A 471 15.65 -11.51 -26.20
N PHE A 472 15.59 -12.82 -26.48
CA PHE A 472 14.32 -13.54 -26.62
C PHE A 472 13.50 -13.55 -25.32
N LEU A 473 14.13 -13.76 -24.16
CA LEU A 473 13.44 -13.70 -22.87
C LEU A 473 12.88 -12.31 -22.58
N CYS A 474 13.67 -11.26 -22.83
CA CYS A 474 13.22 -9.88 -22.70
C CYS A 474 12.05 -9.57 -23.64
N ALA A 475 12.15 -9.99 -24.91
CA ALA A 475 11.07 -9.83 -25.88
C ALA A 475 9.81 -10.57 -25.45
N ALA A 476 9.93 -11.82 -24.99
CA ALA A 476 8.80 -12.60 -24.49
C ALA A 476 8.12 -11.91 -23.30
N ILE A 477 8.88 -11.44 -22.30
CA ILE A 477 8.33 -10.67 -21.17
C ILE A 477 7.63 -9.40 -21.67
N PHE A 478 8.26 -8.65 -22.57
CA PHE A 478 7.71 -7.41 -23.12
C PHE A 478 6.37 -7.64 -23.84
N PHE A 479 6.30 -8.61 -24.76
CA PHE A 479 5.07 -8.91 -25.50
C PHE A 479 3.98 -9.53 -24.62
N SER A 480 4.33 -10.28 -23.57
CA SER A 480 3.35 -10.75 -22.60
C SER A 480 2.78 -9.60 -21.75
N LEU A 481 3.63 -8.66 -21.31
CA LEU A 481 3.16 -7.48 -20.57
C LEU A 481 2.43 -6.47 -21.46
N SER A 482 2.70 -6.44 -22.77
CA SER A 482 2.13 -5.41 -23.65
C SER A 482 0.61 -5.51 -23.76
N MET A 483 0.05 -6.72 -23.80
CA MET A 483 -1.41 -6.89 -23.77
C MET A 483 -2.02 -6.40 -22.45
N TYR A 484 -1.30 -6.50 -21.34
CA TYR A 484 -1.76 -6.02 -20.05
C TYR A 484 -1.82 -4.50 -20.02
N TRP A 485 -0.74 -3.80 -20.39
CA TRP A 485 -0.77 -2.34 -20.40
C TRP A 485 -1.64 -1.76 -21.51
N ASP A 486 -1.75 -2.42 -22.67
CA ASP A 486 -2.48 -1.89 -23.83
C ASP A 486 -3.97 -1.75 -23.51
N TYR A 487 -4.52 -2.75 -22.82
CA TYR A 487 -5.87 -2.72 -22.28
C TYR A 487 -6.10 -1.47 -21.39
N TYR A 488 -5.28 -1.26 -20.37
CA TYR A 488 -5.46 -0.14 -19.43
C TYR A 488 -5.14 1.22 -20.06
N VAL A 489 -4.13 1.32 -20.93
CA VAL A 489 -3.84 2.58 -21.65
C VAL A 489 -5.01 2.97 -22.53
N LEU A 490 -5.56 2.04 -23.32
CA LEU A 490 -6.70 2.32 -24.17
C LEU A 490 -7.92 2.73 -23.33
N PHE A 491 -8.14 2.03 -22.22
CA PHE A 491 -9.24 2.32 -21.32
C PHE A 491 -9.11 3.70 -20.67
N ASP A 492 -7.95 4.04 -20.11
CA ASP A 492 -7.65 5.34 -19.51
C ASP A 492 -7.79 6.49 -20.54
N LEU A 493 -7.38 6.27 -21.79
CA LEU A 493 -7.52 7.27 -22.86
C LEU A 493 -8.98 7.51 -23.24
N VAL A 494 -9.77 6.43 -23.38
CA VAL A 494 -11.20 6.53 -23.68
C VAL A 494 -11.93 7.20 -22.54
N TRP A 495 -11.67 6.76 -21.31
CA TRP A 495 -12.23 7.35 -20.10
C TRP A 495 -11.84 8.82 -19.99
N GLY A 496 -10.56 9.14 -20.18
CA GLY A 496 -10.05 10.51 -20.14
C GLY A 496 -10.77 11.41 -21.12
N LYS A 497 -10.99 10.95 -22.36
CA LYS A 497 -11.74 11.68 -23.40
C LYS A 497 -13.19 11.94 -23.01
N GLN A 498 -13.86 10.98 -22.36
CA GLN A 498 -15.26 11.10 -21.98
C GLN A 498 -15.49 12.10 -20.83
N HIS A 499 -14.50 12.30 -19.96
CA HIS A 499 -14.62 13.09 -18.72
C HIS A 499 -13.92 14.46 -18.80
N LEU A 500 -13.54 14.92 -20.00
CA LEU A 500 -12.87 16.23 -20.20
C LEU A 500 -13.73 17.42 -19.78
N THR A 501 -15.05 17.29 -19.87
CA THR A 501 -16.00 18.37 -19.55
C THR A 501 -16.42 18.38 -18.08
N ASP A 502 -15.96 17.44 -17.27
CA ASP A 502 -16.40 17.30 -15.88
C ASP A 502 -15.91 18.47 -15.02
N PRO A 503 -16.74 18.95 -14.08
CA PRO A 503 -16.47 20.19 -13.36
C PRO A 503 -15.33 20.12 -12.32
N ALA A 504 -14.76 18.94 -12.04
CA ALA A 504 -13.79 18.71 -10.94
C ALA A 504 -12.37 19.30 -11.14
N TRP A 505 -12.26 20.43 -11.85
CA TRP A 505 -10.99 21.13 -12.09
C TRP A 505 -10.47 21.84 -10.85
N VAL A 506 -11.35 22.44 -10.05
CA VAL A 506 -10.94 23.13 -8.82
C VAL A 506 -11.01 22.16 -7.64
N VAL A 507 -12.22 21.73 -7.30
CA VAL A 507 -12.54 20.83 -6.17
C VAL A 507 -12.54 19.37 -6.63
N GLN A 508 -12.20 18.42 -5.73
CA GLN A 508 -12.33 16.99 -6.00
C GLN A 508 -13.82 16.58 -6.03
N GLN A 509 -14.22 15.71 -6.96
CA GLN A 509 -15.55 15.06 -6.92
C GLN A 509 -15.77 14.41 -5.56
N ASP A 510 -16.96 14.59 -4.97
CA ASP A 510 -17.25 13.99 -3.66
C ASP A 510 -17.54 12.49 -3.75
N TYR A 511 -17.65 11.85 -2.58
CA TYR A 511 -18.15 10.49 -2.47
C TYR A 511 -19.55 10.34 -3.11
N ASP A 512 -19.87 9.13 -3.59
CA ASP A 512 -21.17 8.91 -4.25
C ASP A 512 -22.32 9.18 -3.26
N SER A 513 -23.39 9.83 -3.71
CA SER A 513 -24.61 9.96 -2.89
C SER A 513 -25.57 8.83 -3.26
N VAL A 514 -26.06 8.12 -2.25
CA VAL A 514 -26.87 6.90 -2.41
C VAL A 514 -28.17 7.01 -1.64
N GLU A 515 -29.24 6.44 -2.18
CA GLU A 515 -30.51 6.32 -1.48
C GLU A 515 -30.37 5.29 -0.35
N VAL A 516 -30.85 5.64 0.84
CA VAL A 516 -30.70 4.82 2.04
C VAL A 516 -32.04 4.56 2.71
N GLU A 517 -32.14 3.39 3.30
CA GLU A 517 -33.16 3.04 4.28
C GLU A 517 -32.56 3.11 5.69
N SER A 518 -33.42 3.03 6.71
CA SER A 518 -33.00 3.11 8.11
C SER A 518 -33.52 1.92 8.89
N PHE A 519 -32.72 1.46 9.86
CA PHE A 519 -33.06 0.40 10.79
C PHE A 519 -32.82 0.90 12.22
N GLU A 520 -33.84 0.84 13.07
CA GLU A 520 -33.71 1.12 14.48
C GLU A 520 -33.14 -0.12 15.20
N MET A 521 -31.89 -0.03 15.62
CA MET A 521 -31.22 -1.11 16.33
C MET A 521 -31.71 -1.21 17.77
N GLU A 522 -31.52 -2.39 18.37
CA GLU A 522 -31.71 -2.58 19.80
C GLU A 522 -30.78 -1.64 20.57
N GLY A 523 -31.38 -0.74 21.37
CA GLY A 523 -30.71 0.41 21.99
C GLY A 523 -31.15 1.77 21.42
N GLY A 524 -32.03 1.81 20.41
CA GLY A 524 -32.65 3.04 19.88
C GLY A 524 -31.78 3.84 18.89
N LEU A 525 -30.63 3.29 18.48
CA LEU A 525 -29.77 3.92 17.48
C LEU A 525 -30.31 3.64 16.07
N ILE A 526 -30.55 4.70 15.30
CA ILE A 526 -30.88 4.59 13.88
C ILE A 526 -29.59 4.36 13.08
N VAL A 527 -29.55 3.26 12.33
CA VAL A 527 -28.45 2.92 11.41
C VAL A 527 -28.97 2.88 9.99
N TYR A 528 -28.21 3.48 9.08
CA TYR A 528 -28.54 3.53 7.66
C TYR A 528 -27.93 2.37 6.88
N TYR A 529 -28.63 1.93 5.84
CA TYR A 529 -28.15 0.95 4.87
C TYR A 529 -28.68 1.26 3.47
N PRO A 530 -28.06 0.79 2.38
CA PRO A 530 -28.46 1.15 1.02
C PRO A 530 -29.87 0.62 0.69
N ALA A 531 -30.69 1.45 0.05
CA ALA A 531 -32.01 1.07 -0.42
C ALA A 531 -31.91 0.05 -1.58
N GLY A 532 -32.95 -0.77 -1.76
CA GLY A 532 -33.06 -1.66 -2.93
C GLY A 532 -32.05 -2.82 -2.99
N GLY A 533 -31.41 -3.17 -1.88
CA GLY A 533 -30.49 -4.32 -1.78
C GLY A 533 -29.11 -4.10 -2.40
N GLN A 534 -28.72 -2.84 -2.64
CA GLN A 534 -27.37 -2.49 -3.07
C GLN A 534 -26.36 -2.61 -1.90
N GLU A 535 -25.07 -2.64 -2.21
CA GLU A 535 -23.99 -2.70 -1.20
C GLU A 535 -23.22 -1.37 -1.04
N ASN A 536 -23.57 -0.35 -1.84
CA ASN A 536 -22.90 0.95 -1.79
C ASN A 536 -23.59 1.86 -0.75
N ILE A 537 -22.96 2.05 0.40
CA ILE A 537 -23.41 2.97 1.46
C ILE A 537 -22.66 4.32 1.43
N SER A 538 -21.53 4.36 0.72
CA SER A 538 -20.69 5.54 0.50
C SER A 538 -20.40 6.31 1.80
N TYR A 539 -20.40 7.65 1.80
CA TYR A 539 -19.93 8.47 2.90
C TYR A 539 -21.04 9.20 3.69
N ASP A 540 -22.11 9.65 3.04
CA ASP A 540 -23.02 10.69 3.57
C ASP A 540 -23.97 10.20 4.68
N ALA A 541 -24.51 9.00 4.57
CA ALA A 541 -25.37 8.43 5.61
C ALA A 541 -24.50 7.91 6.76
N PHE A 542 -24.87 8.22 8.01
CA PHE A 542 -24.07 7.84 9.18
C PHE A 542 -24.87 7.87 10.49
N PRO A 543 -24.65 6.93 11.43
CA PRO A 543 -23.84 5.72 11.28
C PRO A 543 -24.49 4.75 10.31
N ALA A 544 -23.68 3.99 9.56
CA ALA A 544 -24.19 3.17 8.47
C ALA A 544 -23.46 1.85 8.29
N THR A 545 -24.11 0.91 7.61
CA THR A 545 -23.59 -0.40 7.21
C THR A 545 -24.02 -0.73 5.79
N ALA A 546 -23.20 -1.46 5.03
CA ALA A 546 -23.56 -1.85 3.66
C ALA A 546 -24.65 -2.94 3.62
N TYR A 547 -24.86 -3.66 4.73
CA TYR A 547 -25.74 -4.82 4.76
C TYR A 547 -26.70 -4.72 5.94
N ARG A 548 -28.01 -4.70 5.65
CA ARG A 548 -29.07 -4.68 6.68
C ARG A 548 -28.91 -5.77 7.74
N MET A 549 -28.53 -6.99 7.33
CA MET A 549 -28.30 -8.12 8.23
C MET A 549 -27.26 -7.80 9.34
N MET A 550 -26.28 -6.93 9.07
CA MET A 550 -25.29 -6.53 10.07
C MET A 550 -25.93 -5.71 11.20
N ALA A 551 -26.86 -4.82 10.87
CA ALA A 551 -27.63 -4.06 11.86
C ALA A 551 -28.61 -4.97 12.63
N GLU A 552 -29.21 -5.95 11.96
CA GLU A 552 -30.15 -6.89 12.57
C GLU A 552 -29.49 -7.82 13.60
N ARG A 553 -28.23 -8.24 13.38
CA ARG A 553 -27.48 -9.14 14.27
C ARG A 553 -26.65 -8.45 15.35
N THR A 554 -26.73 -7.12 15.42
CA THR A 554 -25.90 -6.28 16.30
C THR A 554 -26.78 -5.46 17.22
N LYS A 555 -26.29 -5.18 18.42
CA LYS A 555 -26.93 -4.24 19.37
C LYS A 555 -25.92 -3.23 19.89
N LEU A 556 -26.43 -2.10 20.37
CA LEU A 556 -25.60 -1.11 21.02
C LEU A 556 -25.08 -1.68 22.35
N ARG A 557 -23.79 -1.50 22.63
CA ARG A 557 -23.15 -2.03 23.85
C ARG A 557 -23.52 -1.23 25.11
N GLY A 558 -23.86 0.04 24.95
CA GLY A 558 -24.29 0.95 26.01
C GLY A 558 -25.39 1.87 25.53
N SER A 559 -25.46 3.09 26.08
CA SER A 559 -26.46 4.10 25.70
C SER A 559 -25.94 5.11 24.69
N ASP A 560 -24.61 5.24 24.54
CA ASP A 560 -23.96 6.13 23.59
C ASP A 560 -23.30 5.32 22.47
N ILE A 561 -23.27 5.86 21.25
CA ILE A 561 -22.58 5.25 20.10
C ILE A 561 -21.09 4.98 20.38
N ARG A 562 -20.47 5.75 21.27
CA ARG A 562 -19.08 5.59 21.73
C ARG A 562 -18.87 4.36 22.61
N ASP A 563 -19.93 3.84 23.24
CA ASP A 563 -19.84 2.66 24.10
C ASP A 563 -19.53 1.38 23.31
N GLY A 564 -19.87 1.39 22.01
CA GLY A 564 -19.54 0.35 21.06
C GLY A 564 -20.72 -0.50 20.59
N PHE A 565 -20.40 -1.51 19.82
CA PHE A 565 -21.36 -2.46 19.23
C PHE A 565 -21.00 -3.88 19.65
N MET A 566 -22.00 -4.71 19.92
CA MET A 566 -21.79 -6.12 20.28
C MET A 566 -22.75 -7.03 19.53
N PRO A 567 -22.40 -8.31 19.31
CA PRO A 567 -23.34 -9.26 18.73
C PRO A 567 -24.57 -9.44 19.65
N LYS A 568 -25.71 -9.79 19.06
CA LYS A 568 -26.93 -10.07 19.81
C LYS A 568 -26.85 -11.32 20.68
#